data_AF-A0A8G0ZUN3-F1
#
_entry.id   AF-A0A8G0ZUN3-F1
#
_cell.length_a   1.000
_cell.length_b   1.000
_cell.length_c   1.000
_cell.angle_alpha   90.00
_cell.angle_beta   90.00
_cell.angle_gamma   90.00
#
_symmetry.space_group_name_H-M   'P 1'
#
loop_
_entity.id
_entity.type
_entity.pdbx_description
1 polymer ?
#
loop_
_entity_poly.entity_id
_entity_poly.type
_entity_poly.pdbx_seq_one_letter_code
_entity_poly.pdbx_strand_id
1 'polypeptide(L)'
;MTIEPFLLISFLSGAAIAAVMAYRLSRGRPAVAGGPEGRAAPDPWRSGAVAPLAGGLGTAILLSGSGLVWLLAGVGLLALMAVALIALRPSYDVLWTTDGLEGPSALLVPPFGPKRDFLLWRDLRRIGKDRWGNRFVEDAFGHRICWNWLYIGDGHLLARLETVRPDLFDEDDVQVDSAA
;
A
#
# COMPACT_ATOMS: atom_id res chain seq x y z
N MET A 1 26.76 31.90 12.41
CA MET A 1 25.50 31.14 12.36
C MET A 1 25.86 29.68 12.59
N THR A 2 25.77 29.22 13.84
CA THR A 2 26.11 27.84 14.21
C THR A 2 24.91 26.95 13.90
N ILE A 3 25.10 25.93 13.06
CA ILE A 3 24.07 24.92 12.82
C ILE A 3 23.93 24.13 14.12
N GLU A 4 22.76 24.23 14.76
CA GLU A 4 22.41 23.46 15.94
C GLU A 4 22.68 21.97 15.68
N PRO A 5 23.46 21.25 16.51
CA PRO A 5 23.85 19.86 16.27
C PRO A 5 22.63 18.94 16.10
N PHE A 6 21.48 19.30 16.69
CA PHE A 6 20.20 18.60 16.55
C PHE A 6 19.62 18.64 15.13
N LEU A 7 19.81 19.74 14.39
CA LEU A 7 19.38 19.85 12.99
C LEU A 7 20.19 18.92 12.09
N LEU A 8 21.51 18.83 12.34
CA LEU A 8 22.40 17.95 11.61
C LEU A 8 22.04 16.48 11.85
N ILE A 9 21.80 16.08 13.11
CA ILE A 9 21.42 14.71 13.46
C ILE A 9 20.09 14.32 12.82
N SER A 10 19.09 15.21 12.87
CA SER A 10 17.77 14.96 12.27
C SER A 10 17.86 14.80 10.75
N PHE A 11 18.63 15.66 10.09
CA PHE A 11 18.85 15.59 8.65
C PHE A 11 19.60 14.31 8.23
N LEU A 12 20.68 13.97 8.94
CA LEU A 12 21.45 12.75 8.66
C LEU A 12 20.63 11.48 8.90
N SER A 13 19.76 11.48 9.93
CA SER A 13 18.85 10.37 10.20
C SER A 13 17.84 10.20 9.07
N GLY A 14 17.20 11.29 8.63
CA GLY A 14 16.29 11.28 7.49
C GLY A 14 16.97 10.81 6.20
N ALA A 15 18.18 11.30 5.92
CA ALA A 15 18.95 10.92 4.74
C ALA A 15 19.39 9.46 4.75
N ALA A 16 19.87 8.94 5.89
CA ALA A 16 20.26 7.54 6.05
C ALA A 16 19.06 6.59 5.85
N ILE A 17 17.90 6.97 6.39
CA ILE A 17 16.68 6.17 6.23
C ILE A 17 16.17 6.24 4.78
N ALA A 18 16.18 7.42 4.15
CA ALA A 18 15.86 7.55 2.73
C ALA A 18 16.80 6.72 1.85
N ALA A 19 18.09 6.65 2.18
CA ALA A 19 19.07 5.81 1.49
C ALA A 19 18.81 4.31 1.70
N VAL A 20 18.47 3.87 2.92
CA VAL A 20 18.10 2.47 3.21
C VAL A 20 16.82 2.08 2.50
N MET A 21 15.82 2.98 2.46
CA MET A 21 14.64 2.80 1.64
C MET A 21 15.04 2.66 0.18
N ALA A 22 15.67 3.66 -0.43
CA ALA A 22 16.11 3.64 -1.83
C ALA A 22 16.93 2.38 -2.19
N TYR A 23 17.78 1.91 -1.27
CA TYR A 23 18.54 0.67 -1.42
C TYR A 23 17.65 -0.58 -1.42
N ARG A 24 16.69 -0.69 -0.48
CA ARG A 24 15.68 -1.76 -0.47
C ARG A 24 14.79 -1.70 -1.72
N LEU A 25 14.43 -0.50 -2.17
CA LEU A 25 13.59 -0.27 -3.35
C LEU A 25 14.31 -0.70 -4.64
N SER A 26 15.59 -0.36 -4.78
CA SER A 26 16.38 -0.69 -5.98
C SER A 26 16.70 -2.17 -6.12
N ARG A 27 16.62 -2.95 -5.04
CA ARG A 27 16.81 -4.41 -5.07
C ARG A 27 15.52 -5.21 -5.28
N GLY A 28 14.35 -4.63 -5.03
CA GLY A 28 13.06 -5.25 -5.31
C GLY A 28 12.65 -5.00 -6.76
N ARG A 29 13.18 -5.76 -7.73
CA ARG A 29 12.61 -5.73 -9.08
C ARG A 29 11.16 -6.23 -8.99
N PRO A 30 10.15 -5.43 -9.36
CA PRO A 30 8.79 -5.90 -9.41
C PRO A 30 8.71 -6.86 -10.60
N ALA A 31 8.60 -8.17 -10.32
CA ALA A 31 8.25 -9.13 -11.34
C ALA A 31 6.79 -8.89 -11.71
N VAL A 32 6.56 -7.97 -12.64
CA VAL A 32 5.26 -7.76 -13.28
C VAL A 32 5.16 -8.82 -14.37
N ALA A 33 4.61 -9.98 -14.02
CA ALA A 33 4.37 -11.01 -15.01
C ALA A 33 3.04 -10.72 -15.73
N GLY A 34 3.13 -10.33 -17.01
CA GLY A 34 1.98 -10.14 -17.90
C GLY A 34 1.43 -11.47 -18.45
N GLY A 35 1.41 -12.52 -17.63
CA GLY A 35 1.07 -13.89 -18.02
C GLY A 35 -0.03 -14.52 -17.14
N PRO A 36 -0.19 -15.86 -17.20
CA PRO A 36 -1.19 -16.57 -16.40
C PRO A 36 -0.92 -16.49 -14.88
N GLU A 37 0.32 -16.19 -14.51
CA GLU A 37 0.78 -15.99 -13.14
C GLU A 37 1.46 -14.62 -13.01
N GLY A 38 1.48 -14.08 -11.79
CA GLY A 38 2.17 -12.83 -11.50
C GLY A 38 1.91 -12.28 -10.11
N ARG A 39 2.35 -11.04 -9.91
CA ARG A 39 2.36 -10.38 -8.60
C ARG A 39 1.99 -8.90 -8.73
N ALA A 40 1.10 -8.46 -7.84
CA ALA A 40 0.85 -7.08 -7.55
C ALA A 40 1.40 -6.78 -6.15
N ALA A 41 2.32 -5.83 -6.06
CA ALA A 41 3.01 -5.51 -4.83
C ALA A 41 2.94 -4.00 -4.54
N PRO A 42 2.91 -3.60 -3.26
CA PRO A 42 3.06 -2.20 -2.86
C PRO A 42 4.29 -1.60 -3.53
N ASP A 43 4.10 -0.58 -4.37
CA ASP A 43 5.22 0.12 -4.98
C ASP A 43 5.75 1.17 -4.01
N PRO A 44 6.97 1.02 -3.52
CA PRO A 44 7.56 2.01 -2.63
C PRO A 44 7.83 3.36 -3.31
N TRP A 45 7.93 3.44 -4.65
CA TRP A 45 8.14 4.71 -5.35
C TRP A 45 6.82 5.49 -5.51
N ARG A 46 5.73 4.83 -5.93
CA ARG A 46 4.38 5.44 -5.97
C ARG A 46 3.79 5.69 -4.58
N SER A 47 4.04 4.78 -3.62
CA SER A 47 3.63 4.96 -2.21
C SER A 47 4.58 5.90 -1.46
N GLY A 48 5.79 6.09 -1.96
CA GLY A 48 6.79 7.03 -1.45
C GLY A 48 6.48 8.49 -1.71
N ALA A 49 5.46 8.82 -2.51
CA ALA A 49 4.93 10.18 -2.66
C ALA A 49 4.36 10.75 -1.33
N VAL A 50 4.19 9.93 -0.30
CA VAL A 50 3.90 10.37 1.07
C VAL A 50 5.12 11.06 1.72
N ALA A 51 6.35 10.72 1.32
CA ALA A 51 7.58 11.31 1.86
C ALA A 51 7.74 12.83 1.59
N PRO A 52 7.46 13.36 0.38
CA PRO A 52 7.50 14.81 0.16
C PRO A 52 6.38 15.58 0.89
N LEU A 53 5.22 14.96 1.17
CA LEU A 53 4.17 15.58 2.00
C LEU A 53 4.61 15.71 3.47
N ALA A 54 5.34 14.72 3.99
CA ALA A 54 5.95 14.80 5.31
C ALA A 54 7.09 15.84 5.37
N GLY A 55 7.86 15.97 4.28
CA GLY A 55 8.89 17.01 4.12
C GLY A 55 8.32 18.44 4.08
N GLY A 56 7.20 18.64 3.38
CA GLY A 56 6.49 19.93 3.32
C GLY A 56 5.86 20.37 4.65
N LEU A 57 5.42 19.40 5.47
CA LEU A 57 4.99 19.68 6.85
C LEU A 57 6.18 20.08 7.73
N GLY A 58 7.34 19.45 7.52
CA GLY A 58 8.59 19.79 8.20
C GLY A 58 9.07 21.22 7.94
N THR A 59 8.90 21.75 6.73
CA THR A 59 9.22 23.15 6.39
C THR A 59 8.25 24.17 6.98
N ALA A 60 6.95 23.84 7.12
CA ALA A 60 6.00 24.69 7.83
C ALA A 60 6.29 24.75 9.34
N ILE A 61 6.82 23.66 9.91
CA ILE A 61 7.16 23.52 11.34
C ILE A 61 8.47 24.23 11.70
N LEU A 62 9.44 24.24 10.78
CA LEU A 62 10.69 25.00 10.84
C LEU A 62 10.50 26.50 11.15
N LEU A 63 9.34 27.07 10.79
CA LEU A 63 9.00 28.47 11.01
C LEU A 63 8.32 28.76 12.37
N SER A 64 7.94 27.73 13.14
CA SER A 64 7.10 27.88 14.35
C SER A 64 7.86 28.18 15.65
N GLY A 65 9.20 28.04 15.67
CA GLY A 65 10.07 28.43 16.79
C GLY A 65 9.89 27.68 18.12
N SER A 66 9.00 26.69 18.24
CA SER A 66 8.72 26.00 19.50
C SER A 66 9.19 24.54 19.52
N GLY A 67 9.95 24.17 20.56
CA GLY A 67 10.50 22.81 20.73
C GLY A 67 9.44 21.70 20.81
N LEU A 68 8.22 22.02 21.25
CA LEU A 68 7.11 21.07 21.30
C LEU A 68 6.61 20.69 19.89
N VAL A 69 6.51 21.66 18.98
CA VAL A 69 6.08 21.39 17.60
C VAL A 69 7.12 20.52 16.89
N TRP A 70 8.42 20.72 17.17
CA TRP A 70 9.49 19.86 16.68
C TRP A 70 9.38 18.42 17.16
N LEU A 71 9.09 18.22 18.44
CA LEU A 71 8.91 16.87 19.00
C LEU A 71 7.70 16.16 18.37
N LEU A 72 6.56 16.85 18.26
CA LEU A 72 5.36 16.29 17.62
C LEU A 72 5.57 15.98 16.14
N ALA A 73 6.31 16.83 15.41
CA ALA A 73 6.68 16.59 14.02
C ALA A 73 7.56 15.34 13.87
N GLY A 74 8.56 15.20 14.74
CA GLY A 74 9.45 14.03 14.75
C GLY A 74 8.69 12.74 15.04
N VAL A 75 7.78 12.75 16.02
CA VAL A 75 6.92 11.59 16.33
C VAL A 75 5.96 11.28 15.17
N GLY A 76 5.35 12.29 14.57
CA GLY A 76 4.47 12.12 13.40
C GLY A 76 5.19 11.53 12.21
N LEU A 77 6.41 12.00 11.92
CA LEU A 77 7.26 11.45 10.87
C LEU A 77 7.61 9.99 11.17
N LEU A 78 8.03 9.67 12.39
CA LEU A 78 8.34 8.30 12.81
C LEU A 78 7.12 7.37 12.68
N ALA A 79 5.92 7.84 13.04
CA ALA A 79 4.69 7.07 12.88
C ALA A 79 4.39 6.79 11.40
N LEU A 80 4.49 7.81 10.54
CA LEU A 80 4.34 7.65 9.09
C LEU A 80 5.38 6.70 8.51
N MET A 81 6.63 6.78 8.98
CA MET A 81 7.71 5.87 8.59
C MET A 81 7.40 4.42 8.98
N ALA A 82 6.91 4.20 10.21
CA ALA A 82 6.53 2.87 10.68
C ALA A 82 5.41 2.28 9.81
N VAL A 83 4.39 3.08 9.47
CA VAL A 83 3.30 2.66 8.57
C VAL A 83 3.83 2.34 7.18
N ALA A 84 4.70 3.17 6.61
CA ALA A 84 5.31 2.93 5.31
C ALA A 84 6.14 1.63 5.30
N LEU A 85 6.95 1.39 6.33
CA LEU A 85 7.74 0.16 6.45
C LEU A 85 6.87 -1.10 6.63
N ILE A 86 5.74 -0.99 7.33
CA ILE A 86 4.78 -2.08 7.45
C ILE A 86 4.16 -2.39 6.08
N ALA A 87 3.78 -1.37 5.32
CA ALA A 87 3.17 -1.53 3.99
C ALA A 87 4.10 -2.22 2.97
N LEU A 88 5.43 -2.19 3.18
CA LEU A 88 6.40 -2.86 2.31
C LEU A 88 6.65 -4.34 2.65
N ARG A 89 5.94 -4.90 3.63
CA ARG A 89 6.10 -6.32 3.97
C ARG A 89 5.50 -7.20 2.86
N PRO A 90 6.14 -8.34 2.52
CA PRO A 90 5.60 -9.29 1.55
C PRO A 90 4.19 -9.81 1.86
N SER A 91 3.77 -9.71 3.13
CA SER A 91 2.42 -10.04 3.56
C SER A 91 1.33 -9.25 2.82
N TYR A 92 1.68 -8.09 2.26
CA TYR A 92 0.80 -7.22 1.49
C TYR A 92 0.79 -7.52 -0.01
N ASP A 93 1.60 -8.47 -0.49
CA ASP A 93 1.61 -8.85 -1.90
C ASP A 93 0.34 -9.61 -2.27
N VAL A 94 -0.20 -9.31 -3.45
CA VAL A 94 -1.17 -10.14 -4.13
C VAL A 94 -0.45 -10.96 -5.19
N LEU A 95 -0.59 -12.27 -5.12
CA LEU A 95 -0.07 -13.22 -6.10
C LEU A 95 -1.26 -13.78 -6.86
N TRP A 96 -1.16 -13.87 -8.18
CA TRP A 96 -2.13 -14.63 -8.96
C TRP A 96 -1.42 -15.80 -9.62
N THR A 97 -2.06 -16.95 -9.58
CA THR A 97 -1.58 -18.20 -10.16
C THR A 97 -2.57 -18.67 -11.23
N THR A 98 -2.30 -19.83 -11.83
CA THR A 98 -3.26 -20.49 -12.72
C THR A 98 -4.58 -20.82 -12.05
N ASP A 99 -4.56 -21.09 -10.74
CA ASP A 99 -5.70 -21.66 -10.01
C ASP A 99 -6.53 -20.60 -9.28
N GLY A 100 -5.89 -19.52 -8.85
CA GLY A 100 -6.56 -18.47 -8.09
C GLY A 100 -5.69 -17.28 -7.75
N LEU A 101 -6.16 -16.55 -6.74
CA LEU A 101 -5.54 -15.36 -6.19
C LEU A 101 -5.15 -15.63 -4.73
N GLU A 102 -3.95 -15.23 -4.34
CA GLU A 102 -3.50 -15.23 -2.96
C GLU A 102 -3.16 -13.79 -2.53
N GLY A 103 -3.61 -13.37 -1.36
CA GLY A 103 -3.27 -12.02 -0.90
C GLY A 103 -3.82 -11.67 0.46
N PRO A 104 -3.66 -10.42 0.89
CA PRO A 104 -4.13 -9.98 2.20
C PRO A 104 -5.65 -9.83 2.20
N SER A 105 -6.31 -10.38 3.23
CA SER A 105 -7.76 -10.26 3.41
C SER A 105 -8.23 -8.87 3.84
N ALA A 106 -7.34 -8.10 4.47
CA ALA A 106 -7.53 -6.71 4.82
C ALA A 106 -6.18 -6.00 4.89
N LEU A 107 -6.12 -4.72 4.51
CA LEU A 107 -4.86 -3.96 4.44
C LEU A 107 -4.45 -3.29 5.78
N LEU A 108 -5.31 -3.29 6.80
CA LEU A 108 -5.07 -2.56 8.06
C LEU A 108 -5.65 -3.32 9.26
N VAL A 109 -5.02 -4.40 9.70
CA VAL A 109 -5.35 -5.03 10.99
C VAL A 109 -4.15 -5.01 11.95
N PRO A 110 -3.90 -3.89 12.65
CA PRO A 110 -3.07 -3.91 13.84
C PRO A 110 -3.72 -4.83 14.90
N PRO A 111 -2.97 -5.60 15.70
CA PRO A 111 -1.50 -5.74 15.73
C PRO A 111 -0.95 -6.92 14.89
N PHE A 112 -1.80 -7.79 14.35
CA PHE A 112 -1.38 -9.09 13.79
C PHE A 112 -1.01 -9.07 12.31
N GLY A 113 -1.11 -7.92 11.65
CA GLY A 113 -0.82 -7.78 10.23
C GLY A 113 -1.93 -8.41 9.37
N PRO A 114 -1.82 -8.29 8.04
CA PRO A 114 -2.85 -8.79 7.15
C PRO A 114 -2.86 -10.33 7.17
N LYS A 115 -3.99 -10.94 7.52
CA LYS A 115 -4.20 -12.37 7.31
C LYS A 115 -4.22 -12.63 5.81
N ARG A 116 -3.36 -13.53 5.32
CA ARG A 116 -3.37 -13.95 3.92
C ARG A 116 -4.45 -15.00 3.69
N ASP A 117 -5.08 -14.94 2.53
CA ASP A 117 -6.08 -15.90 2.09
C ASP A 117 -5.84 -16.29 0.63
N PHE A 118 -6.42 -17.41 0.21
CA PHE A 118 -6.36 -17.91 -1.15
C PHE A 118 -7.78 -18.16 -1.68
N LEU A 119 -8.10 -17.54 -2.80
CA LEU A 119 -9.39 -17.65 -3.47
C LEU A 119 -9.21 -18.24 -4.87
N LEU A 120 -9.92 -19.33 -5.16
CA LEU A 120 -9.93 -19.90 -6.50
C LEU A 120 -10.65 -18.99 -7.49
N TRP A 121 -10.19 -18.96 -8.74
CA TRP A 121 -10.81 -18.13 -9.78
C TRP A 121 -12.31 -18.36 -9.93
N ARG A 122 -12.74 -19.62 -9.82
CA ARG A 122 -14.17 -20.02 -9.93
C ARG A 122 -15.02 -19.57 -8.76
N ASP A 123 -14.41 -19.31 -7.60
CA ASP A 123 -15.12 -18.99 -6.36
C ASP A 123 -15.30 -17.49 -6.17
N LEU A 124 -14.60 -16.66 -6.97
CA LEU A 124 -14.81 -15.21 -6.98
C LEU A 124 -16.27 -14.89 -7.35
N ARG A 125 -16.92 -14.05 -6.57
CA ARG A 125 -18.32 -13.64 -6.81
C ARG A 125 -18.46 -12.16 -7.03
N ARG A 126 -17.54 -11.38 -6.48
CA ARG A 126 -17.62 -9.93 -6.54
C ARG A 126 -16.23 -9.33 -6.66
N ILE A 127 -16.12 -8.28 -7.45
CA ILE A 127 -15.02 -7.33 -7.42
C ILE A 127 -15.57 -5.95 -7.03
N GLY A 128 -14.79 -5.16 -6.30
CA GLY A 128 -15.26 -3.86 -5.85
C GLY A 128 -14.17 -2.96 -5.30
N LYS A 129 -14.60 -1.83 -4.73
CA LYS A 129 -13.76 -0.91 -3.97
C LYS A 129 -14.35 -0.67 -2.60
N ASP A 130 -13.51 -0.61 -1.58
CA ASP A 130 -13.92 -0.21 -0.23
C ASP A 130 -14.04 1.32 -0.12
N ARG A 131 -14.47 1.80 1.06
CA ARG A 131 -14.62 3.23 1.37
C ARG A 131 -13.33 4.05 1.26
N TRP A 132 -12.17 3.39 1.27
CA TRP A 132 -10.85 4.00 1.15
C TRP A 132 -10.30 3.89 -0.27
N GLY A 133 -11.09 3.36 -1.21
CA GLY A 133 -10.68 3.17 -2.60
C GLY A 133 -9.73 1.99 -2.81
N ASN A 134 -9.54 1.11 -1.81
CA ASN A 134 -8.83 -0.14 -2.03
C ASN A 134 -9.73 -1.08 -2.82
N ARG A 135 -9.15 -1.77 -3.79
CA ARG A 135 -9.85 -2.80 -4.55
C ARG A 135 -9.92 -4.09 -3.74
N PHE A 136 -10.95 -4.87 -3.97
CA PHE A 136 -11.06 -6.21 -3.41
C PHE A 136 -11.75 -7.15 -4.39
N VAL A 137 -11.45 -8.44 -4.24
CA VAL A 137 -12.29 -9.54 -4.71
C VAL A 137 -12.83 -10.31 -3.52
N GLU A 138 -14.03 -10.88 -3.65
CA GLU A 138 -14.74 -11.58 -2.60
C GLU A 138 -15.36 -12.88 -3.13
N ASP A 139 -15.35 -13.94 -2.31
CA ASP A 139 -16.04 -15.20 -2.60
C ASP A 139 -17.50 -15.20 -2.09
N ALA A 140 -18.20 -16.33 -2.22
CA ALA A 140 -19.58 -16.46 -1.72
C ALA A 140 -19.71 -16.46 -0.19
N PHE A 141 -18.61 -16.66 0.54
CA PHE A 141 -18.56 -16.76 1.99
C PHE A 141 -18.05 -15.48 2.66
N GLY A 142 -17.75 -14.45 1.88
CA GLY A 142 -17.26 -13.16 2.37
C GLY A 142 -15.75 -13.12 2.60
N HIS A 143 -15.00 -14.13 2.16
CA HIS A 143 -13.54 -14.07 2.18
C HIS A 143 -13.06 -13.11 1.09
N ARG A 144 -12.13 -12.24 1.46
CA ARG A 144 -11.65 -11.17 0.58
C ARG A 144 -10.16 -11.29 0.32
N ILE A 145 -9.75 -10.78 -0.83
CA ILE A 145 -8.37 -10.39 -1.10
C ILE A 145 -8.40 -8.93 -1.53
N CYS A 146 -7.69 -8.08 -0.80
CA CYS A 146 -7.69 -6.63 -0.97
C CYS A 146 -6.34 -6.15 -1.48
N TRP A 147 -6.33 -5.09 -2.30
CA TRP A 147 -5.12 -4.40 -2.71
C TRP A 147 -5.41 -2.94 -3.05
N ASN A 148 -4.35 -2.13 -3.18
CA ASN A 148 -4.49 -0.72 -3.53
C ASN A 148 -4.08 -0.47 -4.99
N TRP A 149 -4.70 0.51 -5.65
CA TRP A 149 -4.35 0.94 -7.01
C TRP A 149 -2.89 1.43 -7.14
N LEU A 150 -2.26 1.80 -6.02
CA LEU A 150 -0.84 2.15 -5.94
C LEU A 150 0.11 0.95 -6.11
N TYR A 151 -0.41 -0.28 -6.09
CA TYR A 151 0.43 -1.47 -6.27
C TYR A 151 0.97 -1.50 -7.71
N ILE A 152 2.27 -1.73 -7.86
CA ILE A 152 2.80 -2.14 -9.16
C ILE A 152 2.17 -3.48 -9.49
N GLY A 153 1.57 -3.58 -10.69
CA GLY A 153 0.88 -4.77 -11.14
C GLY A 153 -0.66 -4.69 -11.04
N ASP A 154 -1.25 -3.64 -10.45
CA ASP A 154 -2.71 -3.45 -10.37
C ASP A 154 -3.39 -3.63 -11.74
N GLY A 155 -2.90 -2.94 -12.77
CA GLY A 155 -3.44 -3.04 -14.12
C GLY A 155 -3.32 -4.45 -14.74
N HIS A 156 -2.23 -5.17 -14.46
CA HIS A 156 -2.06 -6.54 -14.95
C HIS A 156 -2.96 -7.52 -14.22
N LEU A 157 -3.13 -7.35 -12.91
CA LEU A 157 -4.07 -8.14 -12.11
C LEU A 157 -5.50 -7.92 -12.59
N LEU A 158 -5.90 -6.67 -12.86
CA LEU A 158 -7.23 -6.36 -13.41
C LEU A 158 -7.45 -6.96 -14.79
N ALA A 159 -6.49 -6.78 -15.70
CA ALA A 159 -6.59 -7.40 -17.03
C ALA A 159 -6.69 -8.93 -16.93
N ARG A 160 -5.98 -9.56 -15.98
CA ARG A 160 -6.08 -10.99 -15.72
C ARG A 160 -7.45 -11.38 -15.17
N LEU A 161 -7.98 -10.64 -14.20
CA LEU A 161 -9.31 -10.83 -13.65
C LEU A 161 -10.38 -10.72 -14.74
N GLU A 162 -10.30 -9.70 -15.58
CA GLU A 162 -11.23 -9.48 -16.70
C GLU A 162 -11.15 -10.61 -17.74
N THR A 163 -9.94 -11.14 -17.98
CA THR A 163 -9.74 -12.28 -18.89
C THR A 163 -10.35 -13.58 -18.33
N VAL A 164 -10.17 -13.86 -17.03
CA VAL A 164 -10.56 -15.14 -16.42
C VAL A 164 -12.02 -15.12 -15.95
N ARG A 165 -12.51 -13.96 -15.51
CA ARG A 165 -13.83 -13.72 -14.94
C ARG A 165 -14.43 -12.44 -15.50
N PRO A 166 -14.72 -12.38 -16.82
CA PRO A 166 -15.35 -11.22 -17.44
C PRO A 166 -16.73 -10.93 -16.84
N ASP A 167 -17.41 -11.96 -16.33
CA ASP A 167 -18.70 -11.86 -15.63
C ASP A 167 -18.66 -11.00 -14.36
N LEU A 168 -17.48 -10.71 -13.81
CA LEU A 168 -17.32 -9.77 -12.69
C LEU A 168 -17.24 -8.30 -13.14
N PHE A 169 -17.13 -8.04 -14.44
CA PHE A 169 -16.92 -6.71 -15.03
C PHE A 169 -18.06 -6.26 -15.93
N ASP A 170 -18.85 -7.18 -16.47
CA ASP A 170 -20.08 -6.85 -17.19
C ASP A 170 -21.09 -6.17 -16.25
N GLU A 171 -21.66 -5.07 -16.75
CA GLU A 171 -22.21 -3.93 -16.04
C GLU A 171 -23.54 -4.16 -15.28
N ASP A 172 -23.94 -3.14 -14.49
CA ASP A 172 -25.33 -2.82 -14.12
C ASP A 172 -25.99 -3.45 -12.87
N ASP A 173 -25.24 -3.88 -11.85
CA ASP A 173 -25.80 -4.05 -10.50
C ASP A 173 -25.40 -2.91 -9.53
N VAL A 174 -26.15 -1.81 -9.70
CA VAL A 174 -26.78 -1.08 -8.59
C VAL A 174 -25.85 -0.61 -7.46
N GLN A 175 -25.48 0.65 -7.62
CA GLN A 175 -25.25 1.63 -6.56
C GLN A 175 -26.44 1.65 -5.56
N VAL A 176 -26.51 0.70 -4.61
CA VAL A 176 -27.44 0.75 -3.47
C VAL A 176 -26.69 0.48 -2.16
N ASP A 177 -26.91 1.42 -1.25
CA ASP A 177 -26.66 1.40 0.19
C ASP A 177 -25.22 1.50 0.71
N SER A 178 -24.78 2.75 0.84
CA SER A 178 -24.08 3.19 2.05
C SER A 178 -24.61 4.56 2.50
N ALA A 179 -25.90 4.58 2.81
CA ALA A 179 -26.49 5.50 3.77
C ALA A 179 -27.06 4.66 4.92
N ALA A 180 -26.20 4.31 5.88
CA ALA A 180 -26.56 3.89 7.24
C ALA A 180 -25.35 4.09 8.15
#